data_AF-A0A847FI08-F1
#
_entry.id   AF-A0A847FI08-F1
#
_cell.length_a   1.000
_cell.length_b   1.000
_cell.length_c   1.000
_cell.angle_alpha   90.00
_cell.angle_beta   90.00
_cell.angle_gamma   90.00
#
_symmetry.space_group_name_H-M   'P 1'
#
loop_
_entity.id
_entity.type
_entity.pdbx_description
1 polymer ?
#
loop_
_entity_poly.entity_id
_entity_poly.type
_entity_poly.pdbx_seq_one_letter_code
_entity_poly.pdbx_strand_id
1 'polypeptide(L)'
;MGINREADYSEYMSRKETLWEGRCRRCGACCGVLDDSCEHLRPGNTSGQYYCDIYDMRFGLRRTVSGKEFHCVPLRSVLHQHWASDHLCAYKEGFTRPWPENI
;
A
#
# COMPACT_ATOMS: atom_id res chain seq x y z
N MET A 1 -16.95 33.84 10.76
CA MET A 1 -16.42 32.49 11.06
C MET A 1 -15.83 31.93 9.78
N GLY A 2 -14.53 32.08 9.59
CA GLY A 2 -13.84 31.59 8.39
C GLY A 2 -13.71 30.08 8.47
N ILE A 3 -14.34 29.36 7.56
CA ILE A 3 -14.22 27.90 7.46
C ILE A 3 -12.79 27.62 6.97
N ASN A 4 -11.93 27.16 7.89
CA ASN A 4 -10.52 26.90 7.62
C ASN A 4 -10.39 25.56 6.85
N ARG A 5 -10.75 25.60 5.57
CA ARG A 5 -10.86 24.44 4.66
C ARG A 5 -9.55 23.67 4.46
N GLU A 6 -8.40 24.29 4.70
CA GLU A 6 -7.08 23.67 4.51
C GLU A 6 -6.71 22.72 5.66
N ALA A 7 -7.06 23.09 6.90
CA ALA A 7 -6.82 22.27 8.09
C ALA A 7 -7.60 20.94 8.00
N ASP A 8 -8.88 21.02 7.61
CA ASP A 8 -9.78 19.87 7.43
C ASP A 8 -9.31 18.94 6.31
N TYR A 9 -8.86 19.51 5.18
CA TYR A 9 -8.31 18.73 4.07
C TYR A 9 -7.02 17.98 4.45
N SER A 10 -6.13 18.63 5.20
CA SER A 10 -4.87 18.02 5.64
C SER A 10 -5.11 16.82 6.59
N GLU A 11 -6.07 16.95 7.51
CA GLU A 11 -6.42 15.90 8.45
C GLU A 11 -7.09 14.71 7.74
N TYR A 12 -8.00 15.00 6.80
CA TYR A 12 -8.62 14.01 5.94
C TYR A 12 -7.60 13.20 5.13
N MET A 13 -6.61 13.87 4.53
CA MET A 13 -5.56 13.22 3.76
C MET A 13 -4.62 12.38 4.63
N SER A 14 -4.29 12.86 5.84
CA SER A 14 -3.47 12.11 6.81
C SER A 14 -4.16 10.82 7.28
N ARG A 15 -5.46 10.88 7.57
CA ARG A 15 -6.27 9.69 7.92
C ARG A 15 -6.30 8.68 6.78
N LYS A 16 -6.48 9.15 5.55
CA LYS A 16 -6.46 8.29 4.35
C LYS A 16 -5.10 7.63 4.15
N GLU A 17 -4.01 8.39 4.25
CA GLU A 17 -2.66 7.85 4.14
C GLU A 17 -2.40 6.75 5.16
N THR A 18 -2.81 6.95 6.42
CA THR A 18 -2.71 5.93 7.47
C THR A 18 -3.47 4.64 7.12
N LEU A 19 -4.68 4.78 6.56
CA LEU A 19 -5.51 3.65 6.13
C LEU A 19 -4.89 2.90 4.94
N TRP A 20 -4.38 3.63 3.95
CA TRP A 20 -3.76 3.07 2.75
C TRP A 20 -2.52 2.28 3.11
N GLU A 21 -1.63 2.93 3.84
CA GLU A 21 -0.36 2.37 4.25
C GLU A 21 -0.58 1.20 5.22
N GLY A 22 -1.59 1.26 6.09
CA GLY A 22 -2.04 0.14 6.93
C GLY A 22 -2.43 -1.12 6.15
N ARG A 23 -3.08 -0.97 4.98
CA ARG A 23 -3.44 -2.12 4.12
C ARG A 23 -2.26 -2.66 3.32
N CYS A 24 -1.32 -1.80 2.92
CA CYS A 24 -0.08 -2.22 2.25
C CYS A 24 0.70 -3.23 3.09
N ARG A 25 0.66 -3.11 4.43
CA ARG A 25 1.31 -4.05 5.36
C ARG A 25 0.79 -5.49 5.31
N ARG A 26 -0.25 -5.78 4.53
CA ARG A 26 -0.96 -7.07 4.56
C ARG A 26 -1.09 -7.76 3.21
N CYS A 27 -0.98 -7.03 2.09
CA CYS A 27 -1.29 -7.60 0.77
C CYS A 27 -0.08 -7.93 -0.10
N GLY A 28 1.10 -7.31 0.10
CA GLY A 28 2.30 -7.52 -0.74
C GLY A 28 2.18 -7.03 -2.20
N ALA A 29 0.97 -6.99 -2.77
CA ALA A 29 0.67 -6.63 -4.16
C ALA A 29 0.88 -5.15 -4.49
N CYS A 30 0.86 -4.25 -3.49
CA CYS A 30 1.12 -2.82 -3.71
C CYS A 30 2.54 -2.55 -4.23
N CYS A 31 3.48 -3.46 -4.01
CA CYS A 31 4.85 -3.31 -4.48
C CYS A 31 4.97 -3.62 -5.98
N GLY A 32 3.92 -4.16 -6.62
CA GLY A 32 3.88 -4.41 -8.06
C GLY A 32 4.80 -5.52 -8.55
N VAL A 33 5.24 -6.41 -7.64
CA VAL A 33 6.19 -7.47 -7.94
C VAL A 33 5.65 -8.82 -7.47
N LEU A 34 4.56 -9.25 -8.11
CA LEU A 34 3.90 -10.52 -7.78
C LEU A 34 4.76 -11.72 -8.18
N ASP A 35 5.38 -11.66 -9.37
CA ASP A 35 6.25 -12.72 -9.89
C ASP A 35 7.62 -12.77 -9.20
N ASP A 36 8.05 -11.66 -8.59
CA ASP A 36 9.38 -11.49 -8.03
C ASP A 36 9.35 -10.54 -6.83
N SER A 37 8.86 -11.04 -5.70
CA SER A 37 8.59 -10.24 -4.51
C SER A 37 9.81 -9.47 -3.98
N CYS A 38 9.56 -8.40 -3.24
CA CYS A 38 10.60 -7.67 -2.50
C CYS A 38 11.34 -8.61 -1.53
N GLU A 39 12.66 -8.48 -1.41
CA GLU A 39 13.50 -9.30 -0.50
C GLU A 39 13.11 -9.17 0.99
N HIS A 40 12.41 -8.09 1.31
CA HIS A 40 11.91 -7.69 2.63
C HIS A 40 10.46 -8.11 2.90
N LEU A 41 9.80 -8.80 1.95
CA LEU A 41 8.47 -9.35 2.16
C LEU A 41 8.58 -10.62 2.99
N ARG A 42 7.87 -10.67 4.12
CA ARG A 42 7.84 -11.81 5.05
C ARG A 42 6.43 -12.37 5.17
N PRO A 43 6.26 -13.70 5.27
CA PRO A 43 4.98 -14.30 5.59
C PRO A 43 4.56 -13.92 7.01
N GLY A 44 3.29 -13.57 7.18
CA GLY A 44 2.67 -13.34 8.48
C GLY A 44 2.21 -14.64 9.16
N ASN A 45 1.52 -14.49 10.29
CA ASN A 45 1.10 -15.62 11.12
C ASN A 45 -0.06 -16.43 10.55
N THR A 46 -0.77 -15.90 9.55
CA THR A 46 -1.91 -16.53 8.90
C THR A 46 -1.60 -16.73 7.42
N SER A 47 -1.99 -17.88 6.86
CA SER A 47 -1.85 -18.15 5.42
C SER A 47 -2.41 -16.99 4.58
N GLY A 48 -1.59 -16.48 3.67
CA GLY A 48 -1.94 -15.37 2.78
C GLY A 48 -1.73 -13.97 3.38
N GLN A 49 -1.31 -13.85 4.64
CA GLN A 49 -0.84 -12.57 5.18
C GLN A 49 0.66 -12.42 4.91
N TYR A 50 1.06 -11.24 4.47
CA TYR A 50 2.48 -10.87 4.31
C TYR A 50 2.71 -9.50 4.89
N TYR A 51 3.88 -9.26 5.48
CA TYR A 51 4.30 -7.97 5.99
C TYR A 51 5.69 -7.57 5.48
N CYS A 52 6.01 -6.30 5.56
CA CYS A 52 7.33 -5.77 5.21
C CYS A 52 8.15 -5.58 6.49
N ASP A 53 9.32 -6.21 6.58
CA ASP A 53 10.19 -6.12 7.78
C ASP A 53 10.87 -4.75 7.94
N ILE A 54 11.11 -4.04 6.84
CA ILE A 54 11.64 -2.67 6.82
C ILE A 54 10.57 -1.61 6.59
N TYR A 55 9.33 -1.86 7.01
CA TYR A 55 8.18 -1.02 6.64
C TYR A 55 8.44 0.48 6.85
N ASP A 56 8.97 0.89 7.99
CA ASP A 56 9.21 2.31 8.30
C ASP A 56 10.26 2.97 7.40
N MET A 57 11.16 2.17 6.82
CA MET A 57 12.20 2.64 5.90
C MET A 57 11.91 2.25 4.45
N ARG A 58 10.75 1.65 4.14
CA ARG A 58 10.51 0.96 2.85
C ARG A 58 10.69 1.82 1.60
N PHE A 59 10.46 3.13 1.69
CA PHE A 59 10.46 4.00 0.52
C PHE A 59 11.85 4.17 -0.09
N GLY A 60 11.89 4.32 -1.41
CA GLY A 60 13.12 4.45 -2.18
C GLY A 60 13.44 3.20 -3.01
N LEU A 61 14.71 3.10 -3.43
CA LEU A 61 15.18 1.99 -4.24
C LEU A 61 15.22 0.71 -3.40
N ARG A 62 14.63 -0.36 -3.93
CA ARG A 62 14.51 -1.67 -3.31
C ARG A 62 14.84 -2.76 -4.31
N ARG A 63 15.13 -3.94 -3.78
CA ARG A 63 15.51 -5.11 -4.57
C ARG A 63 14.54 -6.26 -4.35
N THR A 64 14.30 -7.00 -5.41
CA THR A 64 13.49 -8.22 -5.40
C THR A 64 14.35 -9.45 -5.05
N VAL A 65 13.72 -10.59 -4.80
CA VAL A 65 14.44 -11.86 -4.53
C VAL A 65 15.30 -12.28 -5.74
N SER A 66 14.88 -12.01 -6.97
CA SER A 66 15.69 -12.29 -8.18
C SER A 66 16.77 -11.25 -8.48
N GLY A 67 16.84 -10.17 -7.70
CA GLY A 67 17.86 -9.12 -7.83
C GLY A 67 17.48 -7.93 -8.70
N LYS A 68 16.21 -7.83 -9.14
CA LYS A 68 15.72 -6.66 -9.89
C LYS A 68 15.53 -5.47 -8.97
N GLU A 69 15.83 -4.28 -9.47
CA GLU A 69 15.67 -3.04 -8.73
C GLU A 69 14.33 -2.39 -9.07
N PHE A 70 13.64 -1.89 -8.05
CA PHE A 70 12.37 -1.17 -8.20
C PHE A 70 12.24 -0.07 -7.15
N HIS A 71 11.34 0.88 -7.36
CA HIS A 71 11.06 1.93 -6.39
C HIS A 71 9.82 1.58 -5.55
N CYS A 72 10.03 1.42 -4.24
CA CYS A 72 8.93 1.41 -3.29
C CYS A 72 8.53 2.86 -2.99
N VAL A 73 7.24 3.16 -3.15
CA VAL A 73 6.70 4.52 -3.05
C VAL A 73 5.46 4.52 -2.15
N PRO A 74 5.09 5.67 -1.57
CA PRO A 74 3.82 5.81 -0.87
C PRO A 74 2.65 5.38 -1.76
N LEU A 75 1.70 4.61 -1.22
CA LEU A 75 0.55 4.10 -1.96
C LEU A 75 -0.17 5.23 -2.67
N ARG A 76 -0.40 6.35 -1.97
CA ARG A 76 -1.06 7.55 -2.52
C ARG A 76 -0.49 8.00 -3.87
N SER A 77 0.81 7.81 -4.08
CA SER A 77 1.51 8.22 -5.29
C SER A 77 1.19 7.33 -6.48
N VAL A 78 0.83 6.06 -6.24
CA VAL A 78 0.56 5.06 -7.28
C VAL A 78 -0.90 4.70 -7.42
N LEU A 79 -1.78 5.04 -6.48
CA LEU A 79 -3.21 4.65 -6.52
C LEU A 79 -3.92 4.96 -7.85
N HIS A 80 -3.55 6.05 -8.52
CA HIS A 80 -4.13 6.51 -9.78
C HIS A 80 -3.43 5.95 -11.04
N GLN A 81 -2.35 5.19 -10.87
CA GLN A 81 -1.55 4.62 -11.95
C GLN A 81 -1.91 3.15 -12.17
N HIS A 82 -1.55 2.55 -13.29
CA HIS A 82 -1.69 1.10 -13.52
C HIS A 82 -0.33 0.41 -13.48
N TRP A 83 -0.26 -0.77 -12.87
CA TRP A 83 0.96 -1.58 -12.81
C TRP A 83 0.61 -3.07 -12.82
N ALA A 84 1.62 -3.92 -13.03
CA ALA A 84 1.43 -5.37 -13.00
C ALA A 84 0.85 -5.80 -11.65
N SER A 85 -0.29 -6.50 -11.67
CA SER A 85 -1.01 -6.94 -10.47
C SER A 85 -1.66 -5.84 -9.63
N ASP A 86 -1.90 -4.66 -10.20
CA ASP A 86 -2.63 -3.58 -9.52
C ASP A 86 -4.04 -3.99 -9.05
N HIS A 87 -4.70 -4.90 -9.76
CA HIS A 87 -5.98 -5.52 -9.38
C HIS A 87 -5.92 -6.37 -8.10
N LEU A 88 -4.72 -6.84 -7.70
CA LEU A 88 -4.50 -7.56 -6.43
C LEU A 88 -4.13 -6.60 -5.29
N CYS A 89 -3.95 -5.30 -5.57
CA CYS A 89 -3.79 -4.31 -4.53
C CYS A 89 -5.11 -4.21 -3.75
N ALA A 90 -5.12 -4.66 -2.50
CA ALA A 90 -6.28 -4.59 -1.59
C ALA A 90 -6.90 -3.17 -1.46
N TYR A 91 -6.16 -2.14 -1.87
CA TYR A 91 -6.69 -0.79 -1.95
C TYR A 91 -7.51 -0.54 -3.23
N LYS A 92 -7.03 -0.97 -4.41
CA LYS A 92 -7.80 -0.91 -5.66
C LYS A 92 -8.96 -1.90 -5.67
N GLU A 93 -8.77 -3.08 -5.08
CA GLU A 93 -9.83 -4.07 -4.90
C GLU A 93 -10.96 -3.52 -4.00
N GLY A 94 -10.60 -2.72 -2.98
CA GLY A 94 -11.54 -1.99 -2.12
C GLY A 94 -12.34 -0.89 -2.83
N PHE A 95 -12.01 -0.53 -4.07
CA PHE A 95 -12.86 0.33 -4.92
C PHE A 95 -13.82 -0.49 -5.80
N THR A 96 -13.53 -1.77 -6.05
CA THR A 96 -14.38 -2.66 -6.87
C THR A 96 -15.39 -3.48 -6.08
N ARG A 97 -15.30 -3.52 -4.75
CA ARG A 97 -16.31 -4.12 -3.87
C ARG A 97 -16.92 -3.05 -2.96
N PRO A 98 -18.26 -3.04 -2.76
CA PRO A 98 -18.86 -2.17 -1.75
C PRO A 98 -18.21 -2.48 -0.41
N TRP A 99 -17.86 -1.41 0.33
CA TRP A 99 -17.30 -1.49 1.67
C TRP A 99 -18.13 -2.47 2.53
N PRO A 100 -17.52 -3.37 3.32
CA PRO A 100 -18.27 -3.99 4.40
C PRO A 100 -18.61 -2.87 5.38
N GLU A 101 -19.90 -2.52 5.41
CA GLU A 101 -20.46 -1.72 6.47
C GLU A 101 -20.21 -2.46 7.80
N ASN A 102 -19.56 -1.77 8.74
CA ASN A 102 -19.41 -2.14 10.16
C ASN A 102 -18.35 -3.21 10.51
N ILE A 103 -17.23 -2.74 11.09
CA ILE A 103 -16.66 -3.29 12.34
C ILE A 103 -16.22 -2.09 13.18
#